data_AF-A0A920MTV6-F1
#
_entry.id   AF-A0A920MTV6-F1
#
_cell.length_a   1.000
_cell.length_b   1.000
_cell.length_c   1.000
_cell.angle_alpha   90.00
_cell.angle_beta   90.00
_cell.angle_gamma   90.00
#
_symmetry.space_group_name_H-M   'P 1'
#
loop_
_entity.id
_entity.type
_entity.pdbx_description
1 polymer ?
#
loop_
_entity_poly.entity_id
_entity_poly.type
_entity_poly.pdbx_seq_one_letter_code
_entity_poly.pdbx_strand_id
1 'polypeptide(L)' 'MRPGSAITVTASTSGMRGDPGCGCITLLKLRCLIGSKTSMDLAAKGIRINAVCPGPTETGMTTRFEGNRTMI' A
#
# COMPACT_ATOMS: atom_id res chain seq x y z
N MET A 1 -12.23 0.82 18.54
CA MET A 1 -11.56 -0.50 18.42
C MET A 1 -11.32 -1.07 19.80
N ARG A 2 -11.37 -2.40 19.94
CA ARG A 2 -11.08 -3.06 21.22
C ARG A 2 -9.58 -3.01 21.51
N PRO A 3 -9.13 -2.91 22.77
CA PRO A 3 -7.71 -3.01 23.12
C PRO A 3 -7.09 -4.29 22.54
N GLY A 4 -5.85 -4.22 22.07
CA GLY A 4 -5.15 -5.35 21.44
C GLY A 4 -5.50 -5.64 19.97
N SER A 5 -6.32 -4.81 19.33
CA SER A 5 -6.69 -5.00 17.91
C SER A 5 -5.48 -4.85 16.96
N ALA A 6 -5.55 -5.47 15.79
CA ALA A 6 -4.55 -5.34 14.73
C ALA A 6 -5.19 -4.89 13.41
N ILE A 7 -4.52 -3.99 12.69
CA ILE A 7 -4.88 -3.53 11.35
C ILE A 7 -3.74 -3.85 10.39
N THR A 8 -4.07 -4.37 9.22
CA THR A 8 -3.13 -4.49 8.10
C THR A 8 -3.67 -3.70 6.91
N VAL A 9 -2.79 -2.93 6.28
CA VAL A 9 -3.13 -2.12 5.11
C VAL A 9 -2.38 -2.65 3.90
N THR A 10 -3.11 -2.91 2.81
CA THR A 10 -2.50 -3.17 1.51
C THR A 10 -2.06 -1.85 0.89
N ALA A 11 -0.75 -1.71 0.72
CA ALA A 11 -0.09 -0.62 0.03
C ALA A 11 0.45 -1.13 -1.32
N SER A 12 1.56 -0.59 -1.80
CA SER A 12 2.14 -0.94 -3.10
C SER A 12 3.62 -0.59 -3.09
N THR A 13 4.46 -1.37 -3.76
CA THR A 13 5.87 -1.00 -3.99
C THR A 13 6.02 0.34 -4.70
N SER A 14 5.09 0.69 -5.59
CA SER A 14 4.96 2.02 -6.24
C SER A 14 4.93 3.19 -5.26
N GLY A 15 4.42 2.99 -4.05
CA GLY A 15 4.40 4.03 -3.01
C GLY A 15 5.77 4.27 -2.36
N MET A 16 6.71 3.33 -2.49
CA MET A 16 8.10 3.47 -2.01
C MET A 16 9.02 4.04 -3.09
N ARG A 17 8.79 3.63 -4.35
CA ARG A 17 9.49 4.15 -5.53
C ARG A 17 8.45 4.40 -6.60
N GLY A 18 8.30 5.64 -7.04
CA GLY A 18 7.25 6.02 -7.97
C GLY A 18 7.36 5.29 -9.31
N ASP A 19 6.22 4.94 -9.86
CA ASP A 19 6.12 4.34 -11.19
C ASP A 19 5.97 5.45 -12.25
N PRO A 20 6.80 5.46 -13.32
CA PRO A 20 6.67 6.43 -14.41
C PRO A 20 5.25 6.45 -14.98
N GLY A 21 4.69 7.64 -15.18
CA GLY A 21 3.34 7.82 -15.73
C GLY A 21 2.19 7.57 -14.75
N CYS A 22 2.45 7.15 -13.51
CA CYS A 22 1.42 6.82 -12.51
C CYS A 22 1.51 7.72 -11.25
N GLY A 23 1.74 9.03 -11.43
CA GLY A 23 1.98 9.97 -10.32
C GLY A 23 0.86 10.05 -9.28
N CYS A 24 -0.40 10.11 -9.71
CA CYS A 24 -1.56 10.18 -8.80
C CYS A 24 -1.75 8.88 -7.99
N ILE A 25 -1.58 7.73 -8.64
CA ILE A 25 -1.67 6.40 -8.02
C ILE A 25 -0.51 6.19 -7.04
N THR A 26 0.70 6.61 -7.41
CA THR A 26 1.91 6.57 -6.57
C THR A 26 1.71 7.34 -5.26
N LEU A 27 1.18 8.57 -5.34
CA LEU A 27 0.91 9.40 -4.15
C LEU A 27 -0.15 8.77 -3.24
N LEU A 28 -1.25 8.26 -3.81
CA LEU A 28 -2.32 7.61 -3.03
C LEU A 28 -1.85 6.33 -2.32
N LYS A 29 -0.80 5.69 -2.84
CA LYS A 29 -0.20 4.45 -2.31
C LYS A 29 0.85 4.67 -1.21
N LEU A 30 1.12 5.91 -0.78
CA LEU A 30 1.99 6.27 0.36
C LEU A 30 1.46 5.81 1.74
N ARG A 31 0.49 4.90 1.77
CA ARG A 31 -0.20 4.40 2.98
C ARG A 31 0.74 3.78 4.02
N CYS A 32 1.92 3.30 3.62
CA CYS A 32 2.94 2.81 4.56
C CYS A 32 3.42 3.89 5.54
N LEU A 33 3.63 5.12 5.06
CA LEU A 33 4.06 6.24 5.90
C LEU A 33 2.96 6.69 6.86
N ILE A 34 1.70 6.71 6.39
CA ILE A 34 0.55 7.11 7.20
C ILE A 34 0.26 6.05 8.27
N GLY A 35 0.34 4.75 7.93
CA GLY A 35 0.14 3.64 8.85
C GLY A 35 1.14 3.64 10.03
N SER A 36 2.37 4.10 9.80
CA SER A 36 3.40 4.20 10.84
C SER A 36 3.12 5.33 11.83
N LYS A 37 2.58 6.46 11.37
CA LYS A 37 2.19 7.58 12.25
C LYS A 37 0.98 7.19 13.09
N THR A 38 -0.03 6.60 12.46
CA THR A 38 -1.24 6.15 13.17
C THR A 38 -0.97 5.00 14.13
N SER A 39 0.04 4.16 13.89
CA SER A 39 0.44 3.13 14.85
C SER A 39 0.99 3.74 16.14
N MET A 40 1.77 4.83 16.05
CA MET A 40 2.29 5.53 17.23
C MET A 40 1.15 6.13 18.06
N ASP A 41 0.17 6.78 17.41
CA ASP A 41 -0.98 7.38 18.09
C ASP A 41 -1.86 6.36 18.83
N LEU A 42 -1.87 5.11 18.35
CA LEU A 42 -2.72 4.04 18.89
C LEU A 42 -1.95 3.01 19.72
N ALA A 43 -0.62 3.16 19.86
CA ALA A 43 0.24 2.25 20.63
C ALA A 43 -0.20 2.17 22.09
N ALA A 44 -0.60 3.29 22.70
CA ALA A 44 -1.11 3.33 24.08
C ALA A 44 -2.39 2.50 24.29
N LYS A 45 -3.13 2.21 23.22
CA LYS A 45 -4.33 1.35 23.24
C LYS A 45 -4.00 -0.12 22.92
N GLY A 46 -2.72 -0.46 22.78
CA GLY A 46 -2.24 -1.78 22.37
C GLY A 46 -2.63 -2.15 20.94
N ILE A 47 -2.93 -1.16 20.08
CA ILE A 47 -3.35 -1.41 18.70
C ILE A 47 -2.12 -1.39 17.80
N ARG A 48 -1.97 -2.44 16.99
CA ARG A 48 -0.88 -2.54 16.01
C ARG A 48 -1.39 -2.27 14.60
N ILE A 49 -0.63 -1.48 13.83
CA ILE A 49 -0.94 -1.20 12.43
C ILE A 49 0.29 -1.54 11.61
N ASN A 50 0.13 -2.38 10.59
CA ASN A 50 1.18 -2.73 9.65
C ASN A 50 0.73 -2.48 8.21
N ALA A 51 1.69 -2.34 7.31
CA ALA A 51 1.44 -2.25 5.87
C ALA A 51 2.18 -3.36 5.13
N VAL A 52 1.55 -3.91 4.09
CA VAL A 52 2.19 -4.83 3.14
C VAL A 52 2.25 -4.12 1.79
N CYS A 53 3.45 -4.09 1.18
CA CYS A 53 3.69 -3.45 -0.11
C CYS A 53 3.94 -4.54 -1.17
N PRO A 54 2.90 -5.17 -1.74
CA PRO A 54 3.08 -6.13 -2.81
C PRO A 54 3.59 -5.44 -4.08
N GLY A 55 4.31 -6.21 -4.90
CA GLY A 55 4.61 -5.85 -6.28
C GLY A 55 3.40 -6.01 -7.21
N PRO A 56 3.57 -5.72 -8.51
CA PRO A 56 2.51 -5.91 -9.50
C PRO A 56 1.99 -7.35 -9.44
N THR A 57 0.68 -7.49 -9.27
CA THR A 57 0.02 -8.80 -9.19
C THR A 57 -1.14 -8.79 -10.17
N GLU A 58 -1.27 -9.86 -10.96
CA GLU A 58 -2.34 -10.00 -11.94
C GLU A 58 -3.71 -10.01 -11.23
N THR A 59 -4.49 -8.97 -11.50
CA THR A 59 -5.83 -8.73 -10.96
C THR A 59 -6.65 -7.99 -12.02
N GLY A 60 -7.99 -7.98 -11.90
CA GLY A 60 -8.84 -7.22 -12.83
C GLY A 60 -8.53 -5.71 -12.89
N MET A 61 -7.84 -5.16 -11.88
CA MET A 61 -7.33 -3.78 -11.91
C MET A 61 -6.09 -3.64 -12.79
N THR A 62 -5.13 -4.59 -12.71
CA THR A 62 -3.87 -4.53 -13.45
C THR A 62 -4.03 -4.89 -14.92
N THR A 63 -5.04 -5.67 -15.30
CA THR A 63 -5.35 -5.99 -16.71
C THR A 63 -5.55 -4.73 -17.57
N ARG A 64 -6.02 -3.62 -16.98
CA ARG A 64 -6.17 -2.33 -17.68
C ARG A 64 -4.83 -1.61 -17.93
N PHE A 65 -3.78 -1.98 -17.20
CA PHE A 65 -2.42 -1.47 -17.38
C PHE A 65 -1.58 -2.36 -18.31
N GLU A 66 -2.05 -3.57 -18.65
CA GLU A 66 -1.36 -4.56 -19.49
C GLU A 66 -1.43 -4.28 -21.00
N GLY A 67 -1.74 -3.04 -21.39
CA GLY A 67 -1.55 -2.57 -22.77
C GLY A 67 -0.07 -2.36 -23.14
N ASN A 68 0.78 -3.39 -22.96
CA ASN A 68 2.10 -3.60 -23.61
C ASN A 68 2.91 -4.72 -22.91
N ARG A 69 2.42 -5.97 -22.91
CA ARG A 69 3.25 -7.14 -22.54
C ARG A 69 3.47 -8.11 -23.70
N THR A 70 3.61 -7.58 -24.93
CA THR A 70 4.21 -8.35 -26.03
C THR A 70 5.69 -8.00 -26.10
N MET A 71 6.54 -9.05 -26.08
CA MET A 71 8.00 -9.06 -26.22
C MET A 71 8.84 -8.83 -24.94
N ILE A 72 8.96 -9.86 -24.10
CA ILE A 72 10.18 -10.70 -23.94
C ILE A 72 9.78 -12.06 -23.36
#